data_AF-A0A843IRY0-F1
#
_entry.id   AF-A0A843IRY0-F1
#
_cell.length_a   1.000
_cell.length_b   1.000
_cell.length_c   1.000
_cell.angle_alpha   90.00
_cell.angle_beta   90.00
_cell.angle_gamma   90.00
#
_symmetry.space_group_name_H-M   'P 1'
#
loop_
_entity.id
_entity.type
_entity.pdbx_description
1 polymer ?
#
loop_
_entity_poly.entity_id
_entity_poly.type
_entity_poly.pdbx_seq_one_letter_code
_entity_poly.pdbx_strand_id
1 'polypeptide(L)'
;MKLLFTSGRTIRQGEQLYYKDNPKYTEQTSLCYINPLDLVEIGVFDGDLVRIKSCEGETVFKVVETRDVQQGMVFIPCGPHANSILHSHTHGTGAPDYKWLDVDVVPAEGGDRILSAWEILESEGGLRYDNTYPGVLTKSPDGDCVVEDVTCPLCGCLCDDIKLTIKDNDIVGVDNGCALCSGKFLAKERLKAPIMRTENGWKDISYDEAIEYTADILLKAKRPLLFGWSGTYGEAQCVGVSIAEAIGGVIDNCSSICHGPSIMAI
;
A
#
# COMPACT_ATOMS: atom_id res chain seq x y z
N MET A 1 15.16 17.10 18.06
CA MET A 1 14.07 18.09 18.16
C MET A 1 12.74 17.34 18.19
N LYS A 2 11.78 17.77 19.04
CA LYS A 2 10.42 17.21 19.02
C LYS A 2 9.60 17.88 17.93
N LEU A 3 9.00 17.09 17.06
CA LEU A 3 8.17 17.55 15.95
C LEU A 3 6.88 16.73 15.88
N LEU A 4 5.89 17.28 15.20
CA LEU A 4 4.61 16.61 14.99
C LEU A 4 4.60 15.89 13.64
N PHE A 5 4.45 14.57 13.68
CA PHE A 5 4.41 13.71 12.51
C PHE A 5 3.03 13.72 11.85
N THR A 6 3.02 13.79 10.52
CA THR A 6 1.85 13.50 9.69
C THR A 6 2.25 12.62 8.52
N SER A 7 1.32 11.77 8.06
CA SER A 7 1.52 10.94 6.88
C SER A 7 0.43 11.14 5.83
N GLY A 8 0.83 10.96 4.57
CA GLY A 8 -0.07 11.07 3.44
C GLY A 8 0.50 10.45 2.17
N ARG A 9 -0.26 10.53 1.08
CA ARG A 9 0.20 10.03 -0.22
C ARG A 9 0.89 11.16 -0.97
N THR A 10 1.91 10.82 -1.73
CA THR A 10 2.48 11.71 -2.76
C THR A 10 2.27 11.07 -4.12
N ILE A 11 2.29 11.87 -5.18
CA ILE A 11 2.14 11.34 -6.55
C ILE A 11 3.22 10.31 -6.85
N ARG A 12 4.49 10.64 -6.54
CA ARG A 12 5.64 9.75 -6.77
C ARG A 12 5.59 8.47 -5.96
N GLN A 13 5.14 8.53 -4.70
CA GLN A 13 4.89 7.33 -3.90
C GLN A 13 3.77 6.47 -4.51
N GLY A 14 2.70 7.11 -5.00
CA GLY A 14 1.59 6.41 -5.62
C GLY A 14 1.93 5.74 -6.96
N GLU A 15 2.85 6.31 -7.75
CA GLU A 15 3.37 5.70 -8.98
C GLU A 15 4.02 4.33 -8.74
N GLN A 16 4.50 4.07 -7.52
CA GLN A 16 5.14 2.82 -7.13
C GLN A 16 4.16 1.79 -6.51
N LEU A 17 2.86 2.07 -6.47
CA LEU A 17 1.86 1.20 -5.83
C LEU A 17 1.86 -0.25 -6.36
N TYR A 18 2.21 -0.42 -7.64
CA TYR A 18 2.26 -1.72 -8.33
C TYR A 18 3.67 -2.29 -8.46
N TYR A 19 4.68 -1.60 -7.93
CA TYR A 19 6.11 -1.94 -8.04
C TYR A 19 6.78 -1.82 -6.67
N LYS A 20 6.12 -2.38 -5.64
CA LYS A 20 6.55 -2.27 -4.23
C LYS A 20 7.81 -3.08 -3.92
N ASP A 21 8.21 -3.94 -4.85
CA ASP A 21 9.45 -4.69 -4.90
C ASP A 21 10.63 -3.84 -5.39
N ASN A 22 10.35 -2.79 -6.17
CA ASN A 22 11.36 -1.93 -6.75
C ASN A 22 12.03 -1.03 -5.68
N PRO A 23 13.36 -0.83 -5.73
CA PRO A 23 14.06 0.15 -4.89
C PRO A 23 13.42 1.54 -4.85
N LYS A 24 12.78 1.97 -5.94
CA LYS A 24 12.04 3.24 -6.00
C LYS A 24 10.93 3.35 -4.96
N TYR A 25 10.25 2.25 -4.62
CA TYR A 25 9.22 2.29 -3.58
C TYR A 25 9.84 2.65 -2.23
N THR A 26 10.95 2.01 -1.87
CA THR A 26 11.73 2.33 -0.67
C THR A 26 12.20 3.78 -0.69
N GLU A 27 12.74 4.24 -1.82
CA GLU A 27 13.17 5.63 -1.98
C GLU A 27 12.04 6.61 -1.68
N GLN A 28 10.83 6.40 -2.23
CA GLN A 28 9.71 7.30 -2.03
C GLN A 28 9.08 7.20 -0.63
N THR A 29 9.03 6.03 -0.01
CA THR A 29 8.42 5.87 1.33
C THR A 29 9.36 6.23 2.48
N SER A 30 10.67 6.36 2.21
CA SER A 30 11.69 6.76 3.20
C SER A 30 12.02 8.25 3.21
N LEU A 31 11.24 9.09 2.52
CA LEU A 31 11.42 10.54 2.53
C LEU A 31 10.78 11.17 3.77
N CYS A 32 11.44 12.17 4.35
CA CYS A 32 10.90 13.05 5.38
C CYS A 32 10.90 14.49 4.87
N TYR A 33 9.71 15.01 4.60
CA TYR A 33 9.51 16.39 4.18
C TYR A 33 9.42 17.28 5.41
N ILE A 34 10.27 18.31 5.47
CA ILE A 34 10.44 19.12 6.68
C ILE A 34 10.76 20.58 6.32
N ASN A 35 10.34 21.50 7.20
CA ASN A 35 10.51 22.92 7.02
C ASN A 35 12.00 23.34 7.13
N PRO A 36 12.50 24.26 6.30
CA PRO A 36 13.89 24.74 6.37
C PRO A 36 14.28 25.34 7.73
N LEU A 37 13.35 25.92 8.49
CA LEU A 37 13.67 26.47 9.82
C LEU A 37 13.94 25.36 10.85
N ASP A 38 13.21 24.26 10.78
CA ASP A 38 13.42 23.10 11.66
C ASP A 38 14.73 22.37 11.29
N LEU A 39 15.10 22.36 10.01
CA LEU A 39 16.39 21.83 9.53
C LEU A 39 17.58 22.56 10.14
N VAL A 40 17.53 23.89 10.19
CA VAL A 40 18.57 24.72 10.82
C VAL A 40 18.67 24.41 12.32
N GLU A 41 17.54 24.21 13.01
CA GLU A 41 17.52 23.88 14.44
C GLU A 41 18.06 22.48 14.73
N ILE A 42 17.75 21.50 13.86
CA ILE A 42 18.27 20.12 13.95
C ILE A 42 19.75 20.05 13.54
N GLY A 43 20.21 20.96 12.69
CA GLY A 43 21.58 20.99 12.16
C GLY A 43 21.82 20.02 11.01
N VAL A 44 20.83 19.83 10.14
CA VAL A 44 20.90 18.95 8.94
C VAL A 44 20.46 19.70 7.68
N PHE A 45 20.91 19.26 6.52
CA PHE A 45 20.63 19.87 5.22
C PHE A 45 19.72 18.99 4.35
N ASP A 46 19.23 19.56 3.24
CA ASP A 46 18.48 18.78 2.24
C ASP A 46 19.28 17.56 1.76
N GLY A 47 18.63 16.40 1.73
CA GLY A 47 19.24 15.13 1.35
C GLY A 47 20.02 14.40 2.45
N ASP A 48 20.28 15.02 3.61
CA ASP A 48 20.86 14.34 4.76
C ASP A 48 19.91 13.27 5.33
N LEU A 49 20.45 12.40 6.18
CA LEU A 49 19.66 11.39 6.89
C LEU A 49 19.31 11.87 8.29
N VAL A 50 18.08 11.57 8.69
CA VAL A 50 17.59 11.79 10.05
C VAL A 50 17.01 10.50 10.62
N ARG A 51 17.26 10.27 11.91
CA ARG A 51 16.58 9.21 12.67
C ARG A 51 15.34 9.82 13.30
N ILE A 52 14.19 9.20 13.04
CA ILE A 52 12.90 9.62 13.60
C ILE A 52 12.41 8.52 14.53
N LYS A 53 12.13 8.89 15.78
CA LYS A 53 11.68 8.00 16.84
C LYS A 53 10.31 8.41 17.33
N SER A 54 9.43 7.44 17.54
CA SER A 54 8.14 7.60 18.19
C SER A 54 8.07 6.79 19.50
N CYS A 55 6.87 6.66 20.06
CA CYS A 55 6.61 5.78 21.20
C CYS A 55 6.72 4.28 20.87
N GLU A 56 6.71 3.88 19.60
CA GLU A 56 6.58 2.48 19.17
C GLU A 56 7.83 1.97 18.46
N GLY A 57 8.53 2.85 17.76
CA GLY A 57 9.72 2.46 17.01
C GLY A 57 10.54 3.65 16.54
N GLU A 58 11.63 3.34 15.85
CA GLU A 58 12.48 4.33 15.20
C GLU A 58 12.96 3.80 13.85
N THR A 59 13.11 4.71 12.88
CA THR A 59 13.72 4.39 11.58
C THR A 59 14.39 5.62 10.99
N VAL A 60 15.13 5.41 9.90
CA VAL A 60 15.94 6.43 9.24
C VAL A 60 15.24 6.90 7.97
N PHE A 61 15.21 8.21 7.77
CA PHE A 61 14.60 8.87 6.62
C PHE A 61 15.60 9.79 5.94
N LYS A 62 15.41 9.99 4.63
CA LYS A 62 16.11 11.03 3.87
C LYS A 62 15.33 12.33 3.92
N VAL A 63 16.00 13.41 4.31
CA VAL A 63 15.43 14.75 4.36
C VAL A 63 15.09 15.25 2.96
N VAL A 64 13.92 15.86 2.85
CA VAL A 64 13.50 16.71 1.73
C VAL A 64 13.05 18.06 2.28
N GLU A 65 13.82 19.11 1.99
CA GLU A 65 13.44 20.47 2.37
C GLU A 65 12.18 20.91 1.61
N THR A 66 11.18 21.41 2.33
CA THR A 66 10.01 22.03 1.72
C THR A 66 9.37 23.09 2.61
N ARG A 67 8.72 24.09 2.01
CA ARG A 67 7.91 25.09 2.71
C ARG A 67 6.44 24.73 2.79
N ASP A 68 6.03 23.64 2.13
CA ASP A 68 4.64 23.14 2.15
C ASP A 68 4.29 22.45 3.49
N VAL A 69 5.32 22.08 4.26
CA VAL A 69 5.18 21.56 5.63
C VAL A 69 5.37 22.72 6.61
N GLN A 70 4.43 22.85 7.55
CA GLN A 70 4.50 23.87 8.58
C GLN A 70 5.68 23.62 9.53
N GLN A 71 6.29 24.70 10.03
CA GLN A 71 7.30 24.61 11.08
C GLN A 71 6.76 23.82 12.30
N GLY A 72 7.60 23.00 12.90
CA GLY A 72 7.22 22.12 14.01
C GLY A 72 6.60 20.80 13.54
N MET A 73 6.57 20.52 12.23
CA MET A 73 5.98 19.31 11.66
C MET A 73 6.92 18.59 10.69
N VAL A 74 6.69 17.28 10.56
CA VAL A 74 7.26 16.46 9.47
C VAL A 74 6.16 15.76 8.71
N PHE A 75 6.31 15.66 7.39
CA PHE A 75 5.44 14.87 6.53
C PHE A 75 6.19 13.67 5.97
N ILE A 76 5.64 12.47 6.15
CA ILE A 76 6.23 11.22 5.66
C ILE A 76 5.24 10.51 4.72
N PRO A 77 5.67 10.12 3.50
CA PRO A 77 4.80 9.36 2.60
C PRO A 77 4.36 8.02 3.20
N CYS A 78 3.11 7.63 2.95
CA CYS A 78 2.57 6.37 3.45
C CYS A 78 3.36 5.17 2.91
N GLY A 79 3.76 4.26 3.79
CA GLY A 79 4.49 3.05 3.45
C GLY A 79 5.04 2.34 4.68
N PRO A 80 5.84 1.28 4.49
CA PRO A 80 6.43 0.52 5.60
C PRO A 80 7.23 1.38 6.58
N HIS A 81 7.99 2.38 6.09
CA HIS A 81 8.77 3.29 6.94
C HIS A 81 7.92 4.16 7.86
N ALA A 82 6.82 4.73 7.35
CA ALA A 82 5.89 5.47 8.18
C ALA A 82 5.21 4.54 9.20
N ASN A 83 4.80 3.34 8.76
CA ASN A 83 4.12 2.37 9.62
C ASN A 83 5.02 1.81 10.73
N SER A 84 6.35 1.70 10.51
CA SER A 84 7.28 1.17 11.52
C SER A 84 7.48 2.10 12.73
N ILE A 85 6.96 3.33 12.67
CA ILE A 85 6.99 4.30 13.77
C ILE A 85 5.59 4.71 14.22
N LEU A 86 4.52 4.15 13.65
CA LEU A 86 3.15 4.43 14.05
C LEU A 86 2.70 3.50 15.18
N HIS A 87 1.81 4.00 16.05
CA HIS A 87 1.21 3.15 17.08
C HIS A 87 0.07 2.29 16.55
N SER A 88 -0.14 1.18 17.24
CA SER A 88 -1.19 0.22 16.89
C SER A 88 -2.56 0.53 17.52
N HIS A 89 -2.63 1.53 18.41
CA HIS A 89 -3.86 1.87 19.11
C HIS A 89 -4.92 2.48 18.17
N THR A 90 -6.12 1.88 18.13
CA THR A 90 -7.21 2.25 17.20
C THR A 90 -8.38 3.01 17.83
N HIS A 91 -8.35 3.23 19.14
CA HIS A 91 -9.46 3.82 19.91
C HIS A 91 -10.81 3.09 19.72
N GLY A 92 -10.78 1.81 19.34
CA GLY A 92 -12.00 1.04 19.04
C GLY A 92 -12.67 1.40 17.70
N THR A 93 -12.02 2.20 16.85
CA THR A 93 -12.56 2.65 15.56
C THR A 93 -12.11 1.79 14.36
N GLY A 94 -11.15 0.89 14.59
CA GLY A 94 -10.53 0.05 13.55
C GLY A 94 -9.30 0.68 12.90
N ALA A 95 -9.15 2.01 12.93
CA ALA A 95 -8.02 2.73 12.35
C ALA A 95 -7.09 3.28 13.44
N PRO A 96 -5.76 3.10 13.33
CA PRO A 96 -4.81 3.80 14.18
C PRO A 96 -4.68 5.29 13.78
N ASP A 97 -4.08 6.09 14.66
CA ASP A 97 -3.82 7.51 14.36
C ASP A 97 -2.65 7.63 13.38
N TYR A 98 -2.96 7.70 12.09
CA TYR A 98 -1.95 7.86 11.04
C TYR A 98 -1.30 9.25 10.99
N LYS A 99 -1.76 10.19 11.82
CA LYS A 99 -1.35 11.60 11.85
C LYS A 99 -1.36 12.11 13.28
N TRP A 100 -0.61 13.17 13.51
CA TRP A 100 -0.58 13.90 14.78
C TRP A 100 0.10 13.11 15.92
N LEU A 101 1.21 12.45 15.58
CA LEU A 101 2.06 11.74 16.54
C LEU A 101 3.28 12.60 16.89
N ASP A 102 3.60 12.71 18.17
CA ASP A 102 4.87 13.33 18.58
C ASP A 102 6.04 12.41 18.21
N VAL A 103 7.05 12.97 17.55
CA VAL A 103 8.28 12.27 17.19
C VAL A 103 9.53 13.06 17.57
N ASP A 104 10.57 12.35 17.96
CA ASP A 104 11.91 12.89 18.16
C ASP A 104 12.72 12.72 16.87
N VAL A 105 13.16 13.84 16.29
CA VAL A 105 13.97 13.89 15.07
C VAL A 105 15.39 14.31 15.41
N VAL A 106 16.37 13.48 15.05
CA VAL A 106 17.80 13.75 15.29
C VAL A 106 18.62 13.47 14.02
N PRO A 107 19.78 14.12 13.83
CA PRO A 107 20.70 13.76 12.76
C PRO A 107 21.07 12.28 12.83
N ALA A 108 21.19 11.63 11.69
CA ALA A 108 21.67 10.25 11.62
C ALA A 108 23.15 10.14 12.02
N GLU A 109 23.54 9.02 12.61
CA GLU A 109 24.90 8.74 13.07
C GLU A 109 25.68 7.82 12.10
N GLY A 110 26.99 7.70 12.29
CA GLY A 110 27.90 6.90 11.45
C GLY A 110 27.65 5.39 11.55
N GLY A 111 26.60 4.92 10.90
CA GLY A 111 26.10 3.54 10.92
C GLY A 111 24.63 3.43 10.53
N ASP A 112 23.89 4.53 10.65
CA ASP A 112 22.51 4.61 10.21
C ASP A 112 22.40 4.45 8.70
N ARG A 113 21.37 3.71 8.29
CA ARG A 113 20.98 3.55 6.90
C ARG A 113 19.47 3.45 6.80
N ILE A 114 18.94 3.79 5.63
CA ILE A 114 17.56 3.50 5.29
C ILE A 114 17.42 1.99 5.10
N LEU A 115 16.54 1.37 5.88
CA LEU A 115 16.11 -0.01 5.64
C LEU A 115 15.22 -0.05 4.40
N SER A 116 15.34 -1.09 3.60
CA SER A 116 14.38 -1.31 2.52
C SER A 116 12.99 -1.62 3.08
N ALA A 117 11.96 -1.33 2.28
CA ALA A 117 10.58 -1.71 2.61
C ALA A 117 10.45 -3.22 2.93
N TRP A 118 11.29 -4.06 2.34
CA TRP A 118 11.27 -5.51 2.52
C TRP A 118 11.93 -5.93 3.82
N GLU A 119 13.09 -5.35 4.15
CA GLU A 119 13.75 -5.60 5.44
C GLU A 119 12.82 -5.25 6.61
N ILE A 120 12.05 -4.16 6.50
CA ILE A 120 11.03 -3.78 7.49
C ILE A 120 9.92 -4.84 7.58
N LEU A 121 9.40 -5.32 6.44
CA LEU A 121 8.32 -6.32 6.46
C LEU A 121 8.80 -7.70 6.94
N GLU A 122 10.04 -8.07 6.60
CA GLU A 122 10.67 -9.32 7.02
C GLU A 122 10.97 -9.32 8.53
N SER A 123 11.36 -8.17 9.11
CA SER A 123 11.53 -8.06 10.57
C SER A 123 10.22 -8.26 11.33
N GLU A 124 9.07 -7.93 10.71
CA GLU A 124 7.72 -8.18 11.24
C GLU A 124 7.20 -9.60 10.96
N GLY A 125 8.04 -10.50 10.42
CA GLY A 125 7.69 -11.89 10.12
C GLY A 125 7.09 -12.11 8.73
N GLY A 126 7.13 -11.10 7.86
CA GLY A 126 6.79 -11.22 6.45
C GLY A 126 7.71 -12.21 5.71
N LEU A 127 7.17 -12.89 4.72
CA LEU A 127 7.92 -13.77 3.83
C LEU A 127 7.92 -13.20 2.41
N ARG A 128 9.09 -12.83 1.92
CA ARG A 128 9.35 -12.35 0.56
C ARG A 128 8.80 -13.31 -0.49
N TYR A 129 8.07 -12.78 -1.46
CA TYR A 129 7.68 -13.46 -2.69
C TYR A 129 8.42 -12.80 -3.85
N ASP A 130 9.54 -13.39 -4.27
CA ASP A 130 10.47 -12.85 -5.26
C ASP A 130 10.34 -13.46 -6.65
N ASN A 131 9.36 -14.36 -6.83
CA ASN A 131 9.06 -14.92 -8.14
C ASN A 131 8.40 -13.86 -9.02
N THR A 132 9.06 -13.52 -10.11
CA THR A 132 8.48 -12.68 -11.17
C THR A 132 7.85 -13.56 -12.24
N TYR A 133 6.65 -13.20 -12.67
CA TYR A 133 6.01 -13.84 -13.81
C TYR A 133 6.08 -12.88 -15.00
N PRO A 134 6.94 -13.13 -16.01
CA PRO A 134 7.02 -12.26 -17.16
C PRO A 134 5.74 -12.36 -17.99
N GLY A 135 5.13 -11.22 -18.31
CA GLY A 135 4.04 -11.13 -19.28
C GLY A 135 2.70 -11.56 -18.73
N VAL A 136 1.82 -10.57 -18.56
CA VAL A 136 0.40 -10.78 -18.30
C VAL A 136 -0.33 -10.32 -19.55
N LEU A 137 -0.99 -11.25 -20.22
CA LEU A 137 -1.74 -10.93 -21.42
C LEU A 137 -3.15 -10.48 -21.00
N THR A 138 -3.47 -9.23 -21.27
CA THR A 138 -4.85 -8.75 -21.37
C THR A 138 -5.48 -9.41 -22.59
N LYS A 139 -6.37 -10.38 -22.41
CA LYS A 139 -7.05 -10.98 -23.56
C LYS A 139 -8.08 -10.01 -24.12
N SER A 140 -7.77 -9.40 -25.27
CA SER A 140 -8.75 -8.66 -26.07
C SER A 140 -9.53 -9.64 -26.94
N PRO A 141 -10.85 -9.71 -26.83
CA PRO A 141 -11.68 -10.51 -27.74
C PRO A 141 -11.54 -10.06 -29.20
N ASP A 142 -11.26 -8.77 -29.40
CA ASP A 142 -11.28 -8.09 -30.71
C ASP A 142 -9.87 -7.90 -31.29
N GLY A 143 -8.84 -8.43 -30.64
CA GLY A 143 -7.44 -8.22 -31.03
C GLY A 143 -6.96 -6.81 -30.71
N ASP A 144 -6.16 -6.24 -31.62
CA ASP A 144 -5.64 -4.87 -31.48
C ASP A 144 -6.78 -3.85 -31.62
N CYS A 145 -7.03 -3.09 -30.56
CA CYS A 145 -8.16 -2.18 -30.51
C CYS A 145 -7.89 -0.98 -29.60
N VAL A 146 -8.79 0.00 -29.72
CA VAL A 146 -8.91 1.10 -28.76
C VAL A 146 -10.26 0.94 -28.09
N VAL A 147 -10.27 0.95 -26.76
CA VAL A 147 -11.48 0.90 -25.95
C VAL A 147 -11.64 2.25 -25.28
N GLU A 148 -12.79 2.90 -25.48
CA GLU A 148 -13.14 4.20 -24.91
C GLU A 148 -14.15 4.02 -23.78
N ASP A 149 -14.42 5.08 -23.02
CA ASP A 149 -15.36 5.10 -21.89
C ASP A 149 -15.06 4.02 -20.83
N VAL A 150 -13.77 3.73 -20.59
CA VAL A 150 -13.33 2.75 -19.60
C VAL A 150 -13.34 3.37 -18.21
N THR A 151 -13.92 2.65 -17.25
CA THR A 151 -13.89 3.05 -15.85
C THR A 151 -12.54 2.78 -15.20
N CYS A 152 -11.94 3.79 -14.56
CA CYS A 152 -10.73 3.69 -13.76
C CYS A 152 -10.99 2.93 -12.44
N PRO A 153 -10.39 1.74 -12.21
CA PRO A 153 -10.71 0.91 -11.05
C PRO A 153 -9.79 1.21 -9.85
N LEU A 154 -9.39 2.46 -9.65
CA LEU A 154 -8.35 2.81 -8.68
C LEU A 154 -8.89 3.51 -7.42
N CYS A 155 -9.42 4.72 -7.57
CA CYS A 155 -9.83 5.56 -6.45
C CYS A 155 -11.33 5.85 -6.51
N GLY A 156 -11.86 6.47 -5.46
CA GLY A 156 -13.29 6.79 -5.35
C GLY A 156 -13.80 7.83 -6.35
N CYS A 157 -12.93 8.46 -7.15
CA CYS A 157 -13.38 9.37 -8.23
C CYS A 157 -14.04 8.63 -9.37
N LEU A 158 -13.65 7.37 -9.61
CA LEU A 158 -14.24 6.49 -10.61
C LEU A 158 -14.38 7.14 -12.00
N CYS A 159 -13.31 7.79 -12.50
CA CYS A 159 -13.31 8.39 -13.83
C CYS A 159 -13.73 7.35 -14.88
N ASP A 160 -14.65 7.70 -15.77
CA ASP A 160 -15.30 6.80 -16.73
C ASP A 160 -15.03 7.17 -18.19
N ASP A 161 -14.07 8.06 -18.42
CA ASP A 161 -13.66 8.58 -19.74
C ASP A 161 -12.26 8.10 -20.16
N ILE A 162 -11.76 7.02 -19.55
CA ILE A 162 -10.42 6.49 -19.84
C ILE A 162 -10.44 5.79 -21.20
N LYS A 163 -9.41 6.07 -21.99
CA LYS A 163 -9.19 5.41 -23.28
C LYS A 163 -7.96 4.52 -23.19
N LEU A 164 -8.15 3.24 -23.52
CA LEU A 164 -7.11 2.23 -23.50
C LEU A 164 -6.75 1.83 -24.92
N THR A 165 -5.44 1.79 -25.21
CA THR A 165 -4.92 1.18 -26.43
C THR A 165 -4.43 -0.22 -26.09
N ILE A 166 -4.99 -1.23 -26.76
CA ILE A 166 -4.64 -2.64 -26.59
C ILE A 166 -3.96 -3.13 -27.86
N LYS A 167 -2.79 -3.76 -27.70
CA LYS A 167 -2.04 -4.41 -28.79
C LYS A 167 -1.45 -5.73 -28.32
N ASP A 168 -1.48 -6.76 -29.16
CA ASP A 168 -0.90 -8.07 -28.86
C ASP A 168 -1.36 -8.64 -27.51
N ASN A 169 -2.65 -8.44 -27.19
CA ASN A 169 -3.23 -8.79 -25.88
C ASN A 169 -2.52 -8.10 -24.69
N ASP A 170 -2.15 -6.83 -24.86
CA ASP A 170 -1.54 -6.04 -23.80
C ASP A 170 -2.01 -4.59 -23.84
N ILE A 171 -2.22 -3.98 -22.67
CA ILE A 171 -2.54 -2.56 -22.58
C ILE A 171 -1.22 -1.79 -22.71
N VAL A 172 -1.09 -1.04 -23.81
CA VAL A 172 0.14 -0.32 -24.17
C VAL A 172 -0.01 1.20 -24.10
N GLY A 173 -1.24 1.70 -23.95
CA GLY A 173 -1.53 3.13 -23.87
C GLY A 173 -2.74 3.42 -23.00
N VAL A 174 -2.68 4.53 -22.28
CA VAL A 174 -3.74 5.04 -21.42
C VAL A 174 -3.83 6.54 -21.65
N ASP A 175 -4.95 6.99 -22.20
CA ASP A 175 -5.31 8.40 -22.35
C ASP A 175 -6.36 8.79 -21.30
N ASN A 176 -6.41 10.08 -20.93
CA ASN A 176 -7.26 10.66 -19.87
C ASN A 176 -7.01 10.15 -18.44
N GLY A 177 -6.17 9.13 -18.24
CA GLY A 177 -5.78 8.64 -16.93
C GLY A 177 -4.75 9.51 -16.21
N CYS A 178 -4.93 9.73 -14.90
CA CYS A 178 -3.86 10.28 -14.05
C CYS A 178 -2.71 9.28 -13.88
N ALA A 179 -1.58 9.72 -13.31
CA ALA A 179 -0.38 8.87 -13.13
C ALA A 179 -0.66 7.53 -12.45
N LEU A 180 -1.59 7.51 -11.48
CA LEU A 180 -1.96 6.29 -10.77
C LEU A 180 -2.85 5.35 -11.61
N CYS A 181 -3.77 5.92 -12.40
CA CYS A 181 -4.61 5.17 -13.33
C CYS A 181 -3.74 4.49 -14.40
N SER A 182 -2.85 5.27 -15.02
CA SER A 182 -1.92 4.77 -16.02
C SER A 182 -0.98 3.72 -15.42
N GLY A 183 -0.48 3.94 -14.21
CA GLY A 183 0.33 2.96 -13.49
C GLY A 183 -0.39 1.62 -13.27
N LYS A 184 -1.71 1.64 -13.00
CA LYS A 184 -2.51 0.43 -12.81
C LYS A 184 -2.69 -0.34 -14.12
N PHE A 185 -3.12 0.34 -15.18
CA PHE A 185 -3.42 -0.30 -16.46
C PHE A 185 -2.16 -0.76 -17.20
N LEU A 186 -1.02 -0.08 -17.00
CA LEU A 186 0.26 -0.44 -17.61
C LEU A 186 1.09 -1.42 -16.75
N ALA A 187 0.63 -1.80 -15.56
CA ALA A 187 1.33 -2.74 -14.70
C ALA A 187 1.52 -4.11 -15.38
N LYS A 188 2.75 -4.64 -15.33
CA LYS A 188 3.12 -5.88 -16.02
C LYS A 188 3.35 -7.08 -15.09
N GLU A 189 3.37 -6.86 -13.78
CA GLU A 189 3.62 -7.89 -12.78
C GLU A 189 2.32 -8.43 -12.21
N ARG A 190 2.13 -9.75 -12.24
CA ARG A 190 0.95 -10.41 -11.67
C ARG A 190 1.23 -11.88 -11.35
N LEU A 191 0.63 -12.37 -10.29
CA LEU A 191 0.56 -13.81 -10.02
C LEU A 191 -0.23 -14.52 -11.15
N LYS A 192 0.34 -15.59 -11.70
CA LYS A 192 -0.29 -16.39 -12.77
C LYS A 192 -1.05 -17.61 -12.25
N ALA A 193 -0.64 -18.10 -11.09
CA ALA A 193 -1.26 -19.22 -10.41
C ALA A 193 -1.43 -18.86 -8.92
N PRO A 194 -2.36 -19.52 -8.23
CA PRO A 194 -2.37 -19.51 -6.77
C PRO A 194 -1.04 -20.03 -6.22
N ILE A 195 -0.63 -19.49 -5.07
CA ILE A 195 0.62 -19.86 -4.40
C ILE A 195 0.32 -20.31 -2.96
N MET A 196 1.14 -21.23 -2.46
CA MET A 196 1.05 -21.73 -1.08
C MET A 196 2.38 -21.55 -0.37
N ARG A 197 2.32 -21.04 0.87
CA ARG A 197 3.49 -20.95 1.75
C ARG A 197 3.91 -22.35 2.21
N THR A 198 5.21 -22.58 2.23
CA THR A 198 5.87 -23.81 2.69
C THR A 198 6.92 -23.46 3.73
N GLU A 199 7.53 -24.48 4.37
CA GLU A 199 8.65 -24.27 5.30
C GLU A 199 9.84 -23.58 4.63
N ASN A 200 10.03 -23.77 3.31
CA ASN A 200 11.19 -23.30 2.56
C ASN A 200 10.85 -22.20 1.54
N GLY A 201 9.72 -21.50 1.67
CA GLY A 201 9.32 -20.43 0.74
C GLY A 201 7.93 -20.63 0.15
N TRP A 202 7.79 -20.42 -1.16
CA TRP A 202 6.51 -20.48 -1.87
C TRP A 202 6.50 -21.56 -2.96
N LYS A 203 5.34 -22.17 -3.17
CA LYS A 203 5.10 -23.09 -4.30
C LYS A 203 3.86 -22.69 -5.07
N ASP A 204 3.89 -22.90 -6.38
CA ASP A 204 2.70 -22.81 -7.22
C ASP A 204 1.78 -24.01 -6.96
N ILE A 205 0.47 -23.77 -6.93
CA ILE A 205 -0.57 -24.79 -6.76
C ILE A 205 -1.71 -24.54 -7.75
N SER A 206 -2.58 -25.52 -7.92
CA SER A 206 -3.80 -25.37 -8.73
C SER A 206 -4.87 -24.53 -8.01
N TYR A 207 -5.85 -24.03 -8.78
CA TYR A 207 -7.05 -23.40 -8.21
C TYR A 207 -7.85 -24.36 -7.34
N ASP A 208 -8.01 -25.62 -7.76
CA ASP A 208 -8.76 -26.63 -6.98
C ASP A 208 -8.09 -26.87 -5.62
N GLU A 209 -6.77 -27.01 -5.58
CA GLU A 209 -6.02 -27.14 -4.33
C GLU A 209 -6.15 -25.89 -3.44
N ALA A 210 -6.07 -24.69 -4.02
CA ALA A 210 -6.17 -23.44 -3.28
C ALA A 210 -7.57 -23.23 -2.67
N ILE A 211 -8.61 -23.57 -3.44
CA ILE A 211 -10.01 -23.47 -3.03
C ILE A 211 -10.28 -24.47 -1.89
N GLU A 212 -9.90 -25.74 -2.07
CA GLU A 212 -10.12 -26.79 -1.06
C GLU A 212 -9.39 -26.47 0.24
N TYR A 213 -8.12 -26.05 0.15
CA TYR A 213 -7.34 -25.63 1.31
C TYR A 213 -7.98 -24.46 2.06
N THR A 214 -8.46 -23.44 1.32
CA THR A 214 -9.11 -22.27 1.92
C THR A 214 -10.44 -22.65 2.58
N ALA A 215 -11.24 -23.49 1.92
CA ALA A 215 -12.50 -23.97 2.46
C ALA A 215 -12.30 -24.75 3.77
N ASP A 216 -11.31 -25.64 3.83
CA ASP A 216 -10.96 -26.39 5.04
C ASP A 216 -10.54 -25.48 6.21
N ILE A 217 -9.76 -24.42 5.93
CA ILE A 217 -9.41 -23.40 6.95
C ILE A 217 -10.66 -22.71 7.47
N LEU A 218 -11.53 -22.25 6.58
CA LEU A 218 -12.73 -21.50 6.97
C LEU A 218 -13.71 -22.37 7.77
N LEU A 219 -13.87 -23.65 7.41
CA LEU A 219 -14.72 -24.60 8.13
C LEU A 219 -14.18 -24.95 9.53
N LYS A 220 -12.85 -24.98 9.71
CA LYS A 220 -12.20 -25.24 11.00
C LYS A 220 -12.11 -24.01 11.88
N ALA A 221 -12.25 -22.81 11.30
CA ALA A 221 -12.13 -21.55 12.03
C ALA A 221 -13.31 -21.37 13.01
N LYS A 222 -12.99 -21.01 14.25
CA LYS A 222 -14.02 -20.71 15.28
C LYS A 222 -14.65 -19.32 15.11
N ARG A 223 -13.93 -18.40 14.46
CA ARG A 223 -14.35 -17.01 14.21
C ARG A 223 -13.62 -16.45 12.98
N PRO A 224 -13.96 -16.92 11.77
CA PRO A 224 -13.31 -16.46 10.55
C PRO A 224 -13.62 -14.97 10.29
N LEU A 225 -12.62 -14.23 9.82
CA LEU A 225 -12.75 -12.85 9.35
C LEU A 225 -12.48 -12.81 7.84
N LEU A 226 -13.42 -12.25 7.08
CA LEU A 226 -13.24 -11.96 5.66
C LEU A 226 -13.11 -10.44 5.46
N PHE A 227 -11.88 -9.97 5.27
CA PHE A 227 -11.54 -8.55 5.23
C PHE A 227 -11.12 -8.07 3.83
N GLY A 228 -11.45 -6.83 3.49
CA GLY A 228 -10.94 -6.13 2.31
C GLY A 228 -12.03 -5.55 1.42
N TRP A 229 -12.42 -6.28 0.37
CA TRP A 229 -13.55 -6.01 -0.55
C TRP A 229 -13.54 -4.69 -1.36
N SER A 230 -12.87 -3.64 -0.92
CA SER A 230 -12.92 -2.31 -1.54
C SER A 230 -12.25 -2.20 -2.92
N GLY A 231 -11.60 -3.27 -3.40
CA GLY A 231 -10.92 -3.34 -4.70
C GLY A 231 -11.48 -4.40 -5.65
N THR A 232 -12.73 -4.82 -5.46
CA THR A 232 -13.43 -5.81 -6.30
C THR A 232 -14.80 -5.29 -6.76
N TYR A 233 -15.47 -6.03 -7.65
CA TYR A 233 -16.81 -5.70 -8.16
C TYR A 233 -17.93 -6.21 -7.23
N GLY A 234 -19.13 -5.63 -7.35
CA GLY A 234 -20.23 -5.82 -6.40
C GLY A 234 -20.70 -7.26 -6.26
N GLU A 235 -20.79 -8.01 -7.36
CA GLU A 235 -21.24 -9.40 -7.34
C GLU A 235 -20.29 -10.30 -6.54
N ALA A 236 -18.98 -10.05 -6.59
CA ALA A 236 -18.02 -10.75 -5.75
C ALA A 236 -18.21 -10.42 -4.26
N GLN A 237 -18.60 -9.18 -3.93
CA GLN A 237 -18.94 -8.80 -2.55
C GLN A 237 -20.22 -9.51 -2.08
N CYS A 238 -21.25 -9.63 -2.92
CA CYS A 238 -22.47 -10.38 -2.60
C CYS A 238 -22.19 -11.86 -2.30
N VAL A 239 -21.34 -12.51 -3.11
CA VAL A 239 -20.89 -13.87 -2.84
C VAL A 239 -20.09 -13.93 -1.54
N GLY A 240 -19.24 -12.95 -1.28
CA GLY A 240 -18.50 -12.80 -0.02
C GLY A 240 -19.39 -12.75 1.23
N VAL A 241 -20.46 -11.95 1.18
CA VAL A 241 -21.48 -11.89 2.24
C VAL A 241 -22.14 -13.26 2.44
N SER A 242 -22.52 -13.92 1.35
CA SER A 242 -23.15 -15.25 1.40
C SER A 242 -22.22 -16.30 2.03
N ILE A 243 -20.92 -16.25 1.73
CA ILE A 243 -19.90 -17.11 2.35
C ILE A 243 -19.79 -16.80 3.85
N ALA A 244 -19.70 -15.52 4.23
CA ALA A 244 -19.62 -15.11 5.62
C ALA A 244 -20.81 -15.61 6.45
N GLU A 245 -22.03 -15.50 5.91
CA GLU A 245 -23.24 -16.05 6.53
C GLU A 245 -23.16 -17.58 6.70
N ALA A 246 -22.76 -18.30 5.64
CA ALA A 246 -22.70 -19.76 5.66
C ALA A 246 -21.69 -20.31 6.69
N ILE A 247 -20.56 -19.63 6.89
CA ILE A 247 -19.52 -20.05 7.84
C ILE A 247 -19.65 -19.42 9.23
N GLY A 248 -20.67 -18.58 9.45
CA GLY A 248 -20.82 -17.81 10.70
C GLY A 248 -19.65 -16.85 10.97
N GLY A 249 -19.09 -16.28 9.91
CA GLY A 249 -17.93 -15.39 9.95
C GLY A 249 -18.26 -13.92 10.14
N VAL A 250 -17.22 -13.13 10.40
CA VAL A 250 -17.27 -11.67 10.36
C VAL A 250 -16.80 -11.21 8.98
N ILE A 251 -17.54 -10.29 8.38
CA ILE A 251 -17.13 -9.63 7.13
C ILE A 251 -16.91 -8.14 7.40
N ASP A 252 -15.81 -7.60 6.91
CA ASP A 252 -15.46 -6.18 7.08
C ASP A 252 -14.67 -5.68 5.86
N ASN A 253 -14.73 -4.38 5.55
CA ASN A 253 -14.05 -3.80 4.40
C ASN A 253 -13.02 -2.74 4.81
N CYS A 254 -12.32 -2.13 3.84
CA CYS A 254 -11.30 -1.12 4.15
C CYS A 254 -11.85 0.16 4.80
N SER A 255 -13.17 0.33 4.94
CA SER A 255 -13.74 1.48 5.66
C SER A 255 -13.28 1.50 7.11
N SER A 256 -13.16 0.36 7.79
CA SER A 256 -12.73 0.31 9.21
C SER A 256 -11.33 0.88 9.46
N ILE A 257 -10.49 0.95 8.43
CA ILE A 257 -9.15 1.58 8.46
C ILE A 257 -9.07 2.90 7.66
N CYS A 258 -10.22 3.45 7.24
CA CYS A 258 -10.29 4.63 6.39
C CYS A 258 -11.43 5.57 6.82
N HIS A 259 -12.57 5.57 6.13
CA HIS A 259 -13.71 6.46 6.43
C HIS A 259 -14.72 5.87 7.43
N GLY A 260 -14.36 4.81 8.15
CA GLY A 260 -15.18 4.17 9.18
C GLY A 260 -15.67 5.16 10.25
N PRO A 261 -14.81 6.02 10.81
CA PRO A 261 -15.25 7.08 11.72
C PRO A 261 -16.29 8.02 11.10
N SER A 262 -16.18 8.33 9.82
CA SER A 262 -17.17 9.15 9.11
C SER A 262 -18.51 8.44 8.99
N ILE A 263 -18.52 7.13 8.77
CA ILE A 263 -19.76 6.31 8.71
C ILE A 263 -20.42 6.27 10.09
N MET A 264 -19.65 6.12 11.16
CA MET A 264 -20.18 6.08 12.54
C MET A 264 -20.73 7.43 13.03
N ALA A 265 -20.34 8.54 12.39
CA ALA A 265 -20.75 9.88 12.77
C ALA A 265 -22.10 10.31 12.16
N ILE A 266 -22.66 9.51 11.24
CA ILE A 266 -23.97 9.73 10.59
C ILE A 266 -25.02 8.90 11.31
#